data_AF-A0A4R2D7P0-F1
#
_entry.id   AF-A0A4R2D7P0-F1
#
_cell.length_a   1.000
_cell.length_b   1.000
_cell.length_c   1.000
_cell.angle_alpha   90.00
_cell.angle_beta   90.00
_cell.angle_gamma   90.00
#
_symmetry.space_group_name_H-M   'P 1'
#
loop_
_entity.id
_entity.type
_entity.pdbx_description
1 polymer ?
#
loop_
_entity_poly.entity_id
_entity_poly.type
_entity_poly.pdbx_seq_one_letter_code
_entity_poly.pdbx_strand_id
1 'polypeptide(L)'
;MRSKVFAGLVGAAVVSAAVFGAGTASASTVPNVVGMNETDAYATLDAAGAPHSIISRAGSASRDACTVTEQRDLGYHTEAAGEWNSSTHSYYSSDTEVWDGIGVVLICQ
;
A
#
# COMPACT_ATOMS: atom_id res chain seq x y z
N MET A 1 -43.49 -42.21 -26.33
CA MET A 1 -43.50 -41.80 -24.90
C MET A 1 -42.35 -42.49 -24.18
N ARG A 2 -41.66 -41.72 -23.33
CA ARG A 2 -40.65 -42.07 -22.29
C ARG A 2 -39.16 -42.04 -22.68
N SER A 3 -38.52 -41.05 -22.05
CA SER A 3 -37.17 -40.51 -22.12
C SER A 3 -36.03 -41.43 -21.68
N LYS A 4 -34.80 -41.11 -22.11
CA LYS A 4 -33.61 -41.08 -21.26
C LYS A 4 -32.67 -39.94 -21.69
N VAL A 5 -32.32 -39.08 -20.73
CA VAL A 5 -31.27 -38.05 -20.81
C VAL A 5 -29.94 -38.75 -20.54
N PHE A 6 -28.88 -38.42 -21.30
CA PHE A 6 -27.51 -38.53 -20.81
C PHE A 6 -26.66 -37.39 -21.38
N ALA A 7 -26.19 -36.55 -20.47
CA ALA A 7 -25.23 -35.48 -20.69
C ALA A 7 -23.85 -36.07 -20.99
N GLY A 8 -23.20 -35.57 -22.04
CA GLY A 8 -21.82 -35.92 -22.42
C GLY A 8 -20.98 -34.66 -22.57
N LEU A 9 -19.98 -34.53 -21.69
CA LEU A 9 -18.92 -33.53 -21.66
C LEU A 9 -18.02 -33.58 -22.90
N VAL A 10 -17.77 -32.45 -23.57
CA VAL A 10 -16.47 -32.02 -24.16
C VAL A 10 -16.63 -30.50 -24.40
N GLY A 11 -15.79 -29.55 -23.99
CA GLY A 11 -14.48 -29.51 -23.37
C GLY A 11 -14.05 -28.04 -23.51
N ALA A 12 -14.40 -27.19 -22.55
CA ALA A 12 -13.94 -25.81 -22.55
C ALA A 12 -12.51 -25.79 -22.02
N ALA A 13 -11.54 -25.68 -22.92
CA ALA A 13 -10.15 -25.40 -22.56
C ALA A 13 -10.10 -24.00 -21.95
N VAL A 14 -10.23 -23.91 -20.62
CA VAL A 14 -9.80 -22.73 -19.87
C VAL A 14 -8.29 -22.69 -19.97
N VAL A 15 -7.78 -21.85 -20.89
CA VAL A 15 -6.39 -21.45 -20.86
C VAL A 15 -6.25 -20.53 -19.65
N SER A 16 -5.86 -21.11 -18.52
CA SER A 16 -5.37 -20.33 -17.38
C SER A 16 -4.10 -19.64 -17.85
N ALA A 17 -4.25 -18.40 -18.34
CA ALA A 17 -3.12 -17.52 -18.50
C ALA A 17 -2.54 -17.31 -17.10
N ALA A 18 -1.44 -18.01 -16.81
CA ALA A 18 -0.59 -17.67 -15.68
C ALA A 18 -0.06 -16.26 -15.96
N VAL A 19 -0.75 -15.25 -15.42
CA VAL A 19 -0.19 -13.92 -15.27
C VAL A 19 0.93 -14.08 -14.26
N PHE A 20 2.12 -14.40 -14.74
CA PHE A 20 3.34 -14.10 -14.00
C PHE A 20 3.31 -12.59 -13.84
N GLY A 21 2.98 -12.15 -12.62
CA GLY A 21 2.97 -10.76 -12.23
C GLY A 21 4.37 -10.20 -12.44
N ALA A 22 4.62 -9.70 -13.65
CA ALA A 22 5.55 -8.62 -13.86
C ALA A 22 4.92 -7.45 -13.12
N GLY A 23 5.15 -7.40 -11.80
CA GLY A 23 4.88 -6.24 -10.99
C GLY A 23 5.73 -5.12 -11.56
N THR A 24 5.19 -4.39 -12.53
CA THR A 24 5.63 -3.03 -12.77
C THR A 24 5.34 -2.35 -11.44
N ALA A 25 6.37 -2.15 -10.62
CA ALA A 25 6.29 -1.21 -9.52
C ALA A 25 5.90 0.12 -10.16
N SER A 26 4.61 0.43 -10.12
CA SER A 26 4.12 1.74 -10.49
C SER A 26 4.81 2.67 -9.51
N ALA A 27 5.86 3.35 -9.97
CA ALA A 27 6.46 4.45 -9.25
C ALA A 27 5.38 5.53 -9.17
N SER A 28 4.48 5.39 -8.19
CA SER A 28 3.52 6.42 -7.84
C SER A 28 4.36 7.63 -7.50
N THR A 29 4.31 8.66 -8.35
CA THR A 29 5.05 9.88 -8.10
C THR A 29 4.37 10.53 -6.91
N VAL A 30 4.99 10.39 -5.74
CA VAL A 30 4.51 11.03 -4.53
C VAL A 30 4.47 12.54 -4.77
N PRO A 31 3.31 13.19 -4.59
CA PRO A 31 3.19 14.62 -4.81
C PRO A 31 4.03 15.40 -3.79
N ASN A 32 4.58 16.53 -4.22
CA ASN A 32 5.23 17.47 -3.32
C ASN A 32 4.17 18.36 -2.66
N VAL A 33 4.06 18.30 -1.34
CA VAL A 33 3.11 19.06 -0.54
C VAL A 33 3.76 20.17 0.29
N VAL A 34 5.07 20.41 0.14
CA VAL A 34 5.75 21.52 0.80
C VAL A 34 5.11 22.85 0.41
N GLY A 35 4.77 23.67 1.39
CA GLY A 35 4.07 24.94 1.24
C GLY A 35 2.54 24.85 1.27
N MET A 36 1.96 23.65 1.26
CA MET A 36 0.52 23.46 1.50
C MET A 36 0.20 23.59 2.99
N ASN A 37 -1.06 23.92 3.30
CA ASN A 37 -1.55 23.75 4.66
C ASN A 37 -1.74 22.26 4.99
N GLU A 38 -1.86 21.92 6.27
CA GLU A 38 -2.01 20.53 6.72
C GLU A 38 -3.18 19.80 6.04
N THR A 39 -4.34 20.44 5.95
CA THR A 39 -5.56 19.82 5.40
C THR A 39 -5.39 19.46 3.92
N ASP A 40 -4.88 20.38 3.11
CA ASP A 40 -4.66 20.17 1.68
C ASP A 40 -3.52 19.16 1.40
N ALA A 41 -2.49 19.17 2.23
CA ALA A 41 -1.38 18.22 2.15
C ALA A 41 -1.86 16.78 2.39
N TYR A 42 -2.69 16.56 3.42
CA TYR A 42 -3.30 15.27 3.72
C TYR A 42 -4.17 14.78 2.57
N ALA A 43 -5.08 15.63 2.09
CA ALA A 43 -5.95 15.28 0.97
C ALA A 43 -5.16 14.90 -0.30
N THR A 44 -4.05 15.61 -0.56
CA THR A 44 -3.18 15.34 -1.71
C THR A 44 -2.44 14.00 -1.59
N LEU A 45 -1.92 13.67 -0.40
CA LEU A 45 -1.22 12.40 -0.16
C LEU A 45 -2.18 11.21 -0.13
N ASP A 46 -3.37 11.37 0.47
CA ASP A 46 -4.44 10.37 0.44
C ASP A 46 -4.90 10.07 -0.98
N ALA A 47 -5.12 11.10 -1.80
CA ALA A 47 -5.51 10.94 -3.20
C ALA A 47 -4.43 10.21 -4.03
N ALA A 48 -3.16 10.33 -3.65
CA ALA A 48 -2.05 9.61 -4.25
C ALA A 48 -1.87 8.17 -3.71
N GLY A 49 -2.64 7.78 -2.68
CA GLY A 49 -2.49 6.50 -1.99
C GLY A 49 -1.17 6.37 -1.25
N ALA A 50 -0.53 7.49 -0.90
CA ALA A 50 0.73 7.50 -0.17
C ALA A 50 0.45 7.45 1.34
N PRO A 51 0.88 6.39 2.07
CA PRO A 51 0.90 6.43 3.52
C PRO A 51 1.68 7.65 3.98
N HIS A 52 1.23 8.32 5.04
CA HIS A 52 1.89 9.53 5.48
C HIS A 52 1.67 9.78 6.97
N SER A 53 2.62 10.51 7.57
CA SER A 53 2.57 10.89 8.98
C SER A 53 3.17 12.27 9.23
N ILE A 54 2.68 12.96 10.27
CA ILE A 54 3.31 14.17 10.78
C ILE A 54 4.43 13.75 11.72
N ILE A 55 5.67 14.02 11.31
CA ILE A 55 6.88 13.68 12.07
C ILE A 55 7.30 14.79 13.03
N SER A 56 6.85 16.02 12.79
CA SER A 56 7.08 17.15 13.69
C SER A 56 6.05 18.25 13.47
N ARG A 57 5.63 18.89 14.55
CA ARG A 57 4.77 20.08 14.53
C ARG A 57 5.35 21.12 15.49
N ALA A 58 5.64 22.31 14.97
CA ALA A 58 6.01 23.47 15.76
C ALA A 58 4.86 24.48 15.79
N GLY A 59 4.59 25.08 16.96
CA GLY A 59 3.49 26.03 17.16
C GLY A 59 2.19 25.38 17.67
N SER A 60 1.22 26.22 18.01
CA SER A 60 -0.05 25.82 18.66
C SER A 60 -1.30 26.34 17.96
N ALA A 61 -1.16 26.91 16.77
CA ALA A 61 -2.30 27.34 15.97
C ALA A 61 -3.12 26.15 15.42
N SER A 62 -4.33 26.44 14.96
CA SER A 62 -5.24 25.45 14.35
C SER A 62 -4.62 24.85 13.08
N ARG A 63 -5.09 23.66 12.67
CA ARG A 63 -4.54 22.92 11.50
C ARG A 63 -4.48 23.75 10.22
N ASP A 64 -5.48 24.60 9.98
CA ASP A 64 -5.55 25.46 8.79
C ASP A 64 -4.51 26.59 8.78
N ALA A 65 -3.89 26.88 9.94
CA ALA A 65 -2.79 27.82 10.10
C ALA A 65 -1.41 27.12 10.11
N CYS A 66 -1.36 25.80 9.93
CA CYS A 66 -0.13 25.02 9.84
C CYS A 66 0.26 24.82 8.39
N THR A 67 1.52 25.13 8.06
CA THR A 67 2.10 24.93 6.72
C THR A 67 3.15 23.82 6.76
N VAL A 68 3.19 22.98 5.72
CA VAL A 68 4.24 21.98 5.53
C VAL A 68 5.53 22.67 5.12
N THR A 69 6.60 22.47 5.89
CA THR A 69 7.92 23.05 5.62
C THR A 69 8.94 22.04 5.14
N GLU A 70 8.72 20.76 5.43
CA GLU A 70 9.58 19.66 4.98
C GLU A 70 8.71 18.47 4.62
N GLN A 71 9.12 17.77 3.56
CA GLN A 71 8.60 16.48 3.17
C GLN A 71 9.79 15.55 2.98
N ARG A 72 9.71 14.34 3.54
CA ARG A 72 10.73 13.31 3.35
C ARG A 72 10.13 11.92 3.28
N ASP A 73 10.84 11.05 2.58
CA ASP A 73 10.57 9.62 2.58
C ASP A 73 10.92 9.03 3.95
N LEU A 74 10.03 8.18 4.49
CA LEU A 74 10.25 7.51 5.78
C LEU A 74 11.02 6.21 5.64
N GLY A 75 11.28 5.75 4.42
CA GLY A 75 11.95 4.50 4.14
C GLY A 75 11.00 3.30 4.21
N TYR A 76 11.59 2.17 4.53
CA TYR A 76 10.93 0.87 4.56
C TYR A 76 11.26 0.18 5.87
N HIS A 77 10.31 -0.60 6.37
CA HIS A 77 10.56 -1.56 7.43
C HIS A 77 10.38 -2.98 6.91
N THR A 78 11.08 -3.92 7.53
CA THR A 78 10.91 -5.34 7.25
C THR A 78 9.88 -5.92 8.20
N GLU A 79 8.80 -6.46 7.65
CA GLU A 79 7.86 -7.30 8.37
C GLU A 79 8.24 -8.76 8.18
N ALA A 80 8.57 -9.44 9.28
CA ALA A 80 8.85 -10.87 9.28
C ALA A 80 7.57 -11.63 9.66
N ALA A 81 7.08 -12.46 8.75
CA ALA A 81 6.00 -13.40 9.01
C ALA A 81 6.56 -14.82 9.19
N GLY A 82 6.07 -15.51 10.21
CA GLY A 82 6.52 -16.85 10.58
C GLY A 82 5.36 -17.83 10.59
N GLU A 83 5.51 -18.94 9.87
CA GLU A 83 4.51 -20.01 9.82
C GLU A 83 5.15 -21.35 10.21
N TRP A 84 4.59 -21.99 11.23
CA TRP A 84 4.97 -23.35 11.61
C TRP A 84 4.13 -24.39 10.84
N ASN A 85 4.80 -25.29 10.15
CA ASN A 85 4.17 -26.46 9.53
C ASN A 85 4.32 -27.68 10.45
N SER A 86 3.20 -28.08 11.08
CA SER A 86 3.16 -29.24 11.99
C SER A 86 3.28 -30.59 11.29
N SER A 87 3.00 -30.67 9.98
CA SER A 87 3.09 -31.91 9.21
C SER A 87 4.54 -32.22 8.82
N THR A 88 5.31 -31.19 8.45
CA THR A 88 6.73 -31.34 8.06
C THR A 88 7.69 -31.04 9.20
N HIS A 89 7.20 -30.63 10.38
CA HIS A 89 8.00 -30.17 11.51
C HIS A 89 9.02 -29.10 11.10
N SER A 90 8.60 -28.16 10.26
CA SER A 90 9.47 -27.10 9.74
C SER A 90 8.86 -25.73 9.97
N TYR A 91 9.72 -24.77 10.29
CA TYR A 91 9.37 -23.36 10.40
C TYR A 91 9.74 -22.66 9.09
N TYR A 92 8.82 -21.84 8.58
CA TYR A 92 9.04 -20.97 7.44
C TYR A 92 8.97 -19.53 7.90
N SER A 93 9.93 -18.72 7.46
CA SER A 93 9.89 -17.27 7.63
C SER A 93 9.90 -16.60 6.26
N SER A 94 9.09 -15.56 6.12
CA SER A 94 9.11 -14.67 4.97
C SER A 94 9.25 -13.24 5.44
N ASP A 95 10.25 -12.56 4.91
CA ASP A 95 10.50 -11.15 5.17
C ASP A 95 9.94 -10.33 4.00
N THR A 96 9.14 -9.32 4.31
CA THR A 96 8.58 -8.39 3.32
C THR A 96 8.97 -6.97 3.67
N GLU A 97 9.54 -6.25 2.72
CA GLU A 97 9.76 -4.80 2.87
C GLU A 97 8.44 -4.07 2.61
N VAL A 98 8.01 -3.29 3.60
CA VAL A 98 6.80 -2.47 3.55
C VAL A 98 7.24 -1.01 3.61
N TRP A 99 6.70 -0.18 2.70
CA TRP A 99 7.03 1.23 2.65
C TRP A 99 6.29 2.00 3.75
N ASP A 100 7.03 2.76 4.56
CA ASP A 100 6.49 3.55 5.68
C ASP A 100 5.79 4.83 5.21
N GLY A 101 6.00 5.23 3.95
CA GLY A 101 5.36 6.39 3.36
C GLY A 101 6.10 7.71 3.57
N ILE A 102 5.35 8.79 3.71
CA ILE A 102 5.86 10.17 3.67
C ILE A 102 5.71 10.87 5.01
N GLY A 103 6.82 11.41 5.51
CA GLY A 103 6.86 12.26 6.69
C GLY A 103 6.76 13.73 6.31
N VAL A 104 5.88 14.47 6.98
CA VAL A 104 5.78 15.93 6.85
C VAL A 104 6.09 16.65 8.16
N VAL A 105 6.80 17.79 8.05
CA VAL A 105 7.05 18.72 9.16
C VAL A 105 6.15 19.94 8.99
N LEU A 106 5.46 20.30 10.06
CA LEU A 106 4.54 21.43 10.10
C LEU A 106 5.07 22.57 10.96
N ILE A 107 4.91 23.80 10.48
CA ILE A 107 5.02 25.03 11.30
C ILE A 107 3.66 25.72 11.31
N CYS A 108 3.14 25.96 12.51
CA CYS A 108 1.87 26.62 12.77
C CYS A 108 2.12 28.03 13.33
N GLN A 109 1.52 29.05 12.70
CA GLN A 109 1.72 30.47 13.01
C GLN A 109 0.46 31.08 13.64
#